data_AF-A0A0Q8XCW0-F1
#
_entry.id   AF-A0A0Q8XCW0-F1
#
_cell.length_a   1.000
_cell.length_b   1.000
_cell.length_c   1.000
_cell.angle_alpha   90.00
_cell.angle_beta   90.00
_cell.angle_gamma   90.00
#
_symmetry.space_group_name_H-M   'P 1'
#
loop_
_entity.id
_entity.type
_entity.pdbx_description
1 polymer ?
#
loop_
_entity_poly.entity_id
_entity_poly.type
_entity_poly.pdbx_seq_one_letter_code
_entity_poly.pdbx_strand_id
1 'polypeptide(L)'
;MRGARGWHALTAVVAIVAIGLQLVLVIQGGRVLDEVEPPALGLRLARFIAYFTIQSNLLVAAATVLLTLSPGRDGAAFRALRLAATVGITVTGLVHFFLLRPLLDLDGADWAADKLLHMVVPVLAFVGWFAFGPRPRIDGRAIAVAFAWPIAWLAVTLAVAGATRWVPYPFLNFREEGWAHVGVVCVGITVLFAALIAGFRYADRRLAPRP
;
A
#
# COMPACT_ATOMS: atom_id res chain seq x y z
N MET A 1 13.43 9.02 21.60
CA MET A 1 14.04 8.51 20.36
C MET A 1 14.17 6.98 20.30
N ARG A 2 14.58 6.28 21.36
CA ARG A 2 14.69 4.79 21.35
C ARG A 2 13.35 4.09 21.01
N GLY A 3 12.24 4.53 21.60
CA GLY A 3 10.90 4.00 21.29
C GLY A 3 10.48 4.19 19.83
N ALA A 4 10.75 5.37 19.24
CA ALA A 4 10.46 5.61 17.81
C ALA A 4 11.28 4.69 16.90
N ARG A 5 12.59 4.56 17.15
CA ARG A 5 13.45 3.63 16.41
C ARG A 5 12.94 2.19 16.51
N GLY A 6 12.57 1.73 17.71
CA GLY A 6 12.03 0.39 17.92
C GLY A 6 10.74 0.14 17.16
N TRP A 7 9.80 1.10 17.17
CA TRP A 7 8.54 0.97 16.43
C TRP A 7 8.76 0.93 14.91
N HIS A 8 9.60 1.82 14.39
CA HIS A 8 9.93 1.84 12.96
C HIS A 8 10.69 0.58 12.54
N ALA A 9 11.58 0.05 13.39
CA ALA A 9 12.28 -1.20 13.14
C ALA A 9 11.31 -2.38 13.09
N LEU A 10 10.38 -2.47 14.05
CA LEU A 10 9.32 -3.48 14.05
C LEU A 10 8.48 -3.40 12.78
N THR A 11 8.01 -2.19 12.43
CA THR A 11 7.19 -1.99 11.22
C THR A 11 7.95 -2.37 9.95
N ALA A 12 9.23 -2.02 9.86
CA ALA A 12 10.10 -2.38 8.74
C ALA A 12 10.26 -3.90 8.63
N VAL A 13 10.58 -4.58 9.73
CA VAL A 13 10.73 -6.05 9.76
C VAL A 13 9.43 -6.73 9.33
N VAL A 14 8.29 -6.32 9.91
CA VAL A 14 6.99 -6.91 9.56
C VAL A 14 6.66 -6.68 8.09
N ALA A 15 6.87 -5.48 7.55
CA ALA A 15 6.63 -5.19 6.13
C ALA A 15 7.53 -6.02 5.20
N ILE A 16 8.83 -6.11 5.51
CA ILE A 16 9.79 -6.89 4.72
C ILE A 16 9.45 -8.38 4.76
N VAL A 17 9.10 -8.92 5.93
CA VAL A 17 8.68 -10.32 6.08
C VAL A 17 7.38 -10.58 5.34
N ALA A 18 6.40 -9.68 5.40
CA ALA A 18 5.13 -9.81 4.67
C ALA A 18 5.34 -9.86 3.15
N ILE A 19 6.15 -8.94 2.61
CA ILE A 19 6.51 -8.90 1.19
C ILE A 19 7.29 -10.16 0.80
N GLY A 20 8.24 -10.57 1.63
CA GLY A 20 9.06 -11.77 1.41
C GLY A 20 8.21 -13.04 1.37
N LEU A 21 7.30 -13.21 2.34
CA LEU A 21 6.37 -14.33 2.38
C LEU A 21 5.51 -14.37 1.11
N GLN A 22 4.90 -13.25 0.73
CA GLN A 22 4.10 -13.18 -0.50
C GLN A 22 4.94 -13.48 -1.75
N LEU A 23 6.17 -13.00 -1.82
CA LEU A 23 7.08 -13.28 -2.94
C LEU A 23 7.40 -14.78 -3.04
N VAL A 24 7.67 -15.44 -1.90
CA VAL A 24 7.90 -16.89 -1.87
C VAL A 24 6.67 -17.63 -2.38
N LEU A 25 5.46 -17.27 -1.94
CA LEU A 25 4.21 -17.88 -2.41
C LEU A 25 4.01 -17.71 -3.94
N VAL A 26 4.32 -16.52 -4.46
CA VAL A 26 4.29 -16.24 -5.91
C VAL A 26 5.31 -17.08 -6.69
N ILE A 27 6.51 -17.29 -6.15
CA ILE A 27 7.56 -18.11 -6.79
C ILE A 27 7.15 -19.59 -6.78
N GLN A 28 6.63 -20.07 -5.64
CA GLN A 28 6.16 -21.44 -5.48
C GLN A 28 4.92 -21.75 -6.35
N GLY A 29 4.18 -20.71 -6.76
CA GLY A 29 3.03 -20.87 -7.65
C GLY A 29 1.81 -21.43 -6.93
N GLY A 30 1.58 -21.02 -5.68
CA GLY A 30 0.35 -21.36 -4.96
C GLY A 30 -0.89 -21.08 -5.83
N ARG A 31 -1.81 -22.05 -5.88
CA ARG A 31 -3.06 -21.95 -6.64
C ARG A 31 -3.97 -20.95 -5.92
N VAL A 32 -4.10 -19.73 -6.44
CA VAL A 32 -5.03 -18.73 -5.89
C VAL A 32 -6.45 -18.92 -6.44
N LEU A 33 -6.55 -19.36 -7.70
CA LEU A 33 -7.79 -19.74 -8.39
C LEU A 33 -7.42 -20.93 -9.28
N ASP A 34 -8.31 -21.88 -9.50
CA ASP A 34 -8.08 -23.19 -10.15
C ASP A 34 -7.48 -23.13 -11.58
N GLU A 35 -6.22 -22.69 -11.71
CA GLU A 35 -5.47 -22.71 -12.96
C GLU A 35 -4.71 -24.03 -13.08
N VAL A 36 -4.98 -24.77 -14.16
CA VAL A 36 -4.36 -26.06 -14.50
C VAL A 36 -2.85 -25.93 -14.63
N GLU A 37 -2.35 -24.76 -15.02
CA GLU A 37 -0.93 -24.46 -15.15
C GLU A 37 -0.65 -22.99 -14.81
N PRO A 38 0.21 -22.68 -13.81
CA PRO A 38 0.47 -21.31 -13.43
C PRO A 38 1.23 -20.57 -14.54
N PRO A 39 1.01 -19.25 -14.72
CA PRO A 39 1.72 -18.47 -15.73
C PRO A 39 3.25 -18.54 -15.53
N ALA A 40 4.00 -18.30 -16.60
CA ALA A 40 5.46 -18.24 -16.54
C ALA A 40 5.93 -17.31 -15.41
N LEU A 41 6.99 -17.72 -14.68
CA LEU A 41 7.46 -17.03 -13.48
C LEU A 41 7.66 -15.52 -13.70
N GLY A 42 8.20 -15.12 -14.85
CA GLY A 42 8.39 -13.70 -15.20
C GLY A 42 7.08 -12.90 -15.16
N LEU A 43 5.98 -13.46 -15.67
CA LEU A 43 4.67 -12.80 -15.64
C LEU A 43 4.10 -12.74 -14.22
N ARG A 44 4.28 -13.79 -13.42
CA ARG A 44 3.85 -13.79 -12.01
C ARG A 44 4.58 -12.71 -11.20
N LEU A 45 5.88 -12.56 -11.41
CA LEU A 45 6.70 -11.51 -10.78
C LEU A 45 6.31 -10.11 -11.26
N ALA A 46 6.04 -9.94 -12.55
CA ALA A 46 5.55 -8.67 -13.09
C ALA A 46 4.20 -8.27 -12.46
N ARG A 47 3.27 -9.23 -12.35
CA ARG A 47 1.97 -9.03 -11.69
C ARG A 47 2.15 -8.71 -10.21
N PHE A 48 3.02 -9.41 -9.49
CA PHE A 48 3.35 -9.16 -8.08
C PHE A 48 3.76 -7.70 -7.84
N ILE A 49 4.68 -7.16 -8.63
CA ILE A 49 5.14 -5.76 -8.51
C ILE A 49 4.03 -4.77 -8.92
N ALA A 50 3.15 -5.16 -9.85
CA ALA A 50 2.05 -4.34 -10.30
C ALA A 50 0.94 -4.16 -9.25
N TYR A 51 0.85 -5.00 -8.21
CA TYR A 51 -0.15 -4.80 -7.15
C TYR A 51 0.14 -3.53 -6.32
N PHE A 52 -0.87 -2.68 -6.16
CA PHE A 52 -0.81 -1.51 -5.28
C PHE A 52 -0.50 -1.90 -3.81
N THR A 53 -1.00 -3.06 -3.35
CA THR A 53 -0.65 -3.62 -2.04
C THR A 53 0.85 -3.80 -1.87
N ILE A 54 1.54 -4.37 -2.87
CA ILE A 54 2.98 -4.59 -2.81
C ILE A 54 3.74 -3.27 -2.87
N GLN A 55 3.34 -2.36 -3.75
CA GLN A 55 3.98 -1.04 -3.84
C GLN A 55 3.82 -0.23 -2.54
N SER A 56 2.62 -0.19 -1.96
CA SER A 56 2.39 0.51 -0.68
C SER A 56 3.20 -0.09 0.47
N ASN A 57 3.27 -1.43 0.58
CA ASN A 57 4.11 -2.09 1.58
C ASN A 57 5.62 -1.82 1.36
N LEU A 58 6.10 -1.78 0.11
CA LEU A 58 7.48 -1.40 -0.21
C LEU A 58 7.79 0.04 0.23
N LEU A 59 6.87 0.99 0.00
CA LEU A 59 7.04 2.37 0.46
C LEU A 59 7.05 2.46 2.00
N VAL A 60 6.21 1.68 2.69
CA VAL A 60 6.24 1.59 4.17
C VAL A 60 7.56 1.02 4.65
N ALA A 61 8.03 -0.09 4.08
CA ALA A 61 9.33 -0.68 4.41
C ALA A 61 10.46 0.34 4.22
N ALA A 62 10.51 1.01 3.07
CA ALA A 62 11.52 2.04 2.80
C ALA A 62 11.45 3.21 3.79
N ALA A 63 10.26 3.76 4.04
CA ALA A 63 10.07 4.88 4.96
C ALA A 63 10.49 4.51 6.39
N THR A 64 10.11 3.32 6.86
CA THR A 64 10.36 2.88 8.24
C THR A 64 11.79 2.42 8.47
N VAL A 65 12.46 1.82 7.47
CA VAL A 65 13.92 1.60 7.51
C VAL A 65 14.65 2.93 7.68
N LEU A 66 14.30 3.93 6.86
CA LEU A 66 14.95 5.25 6.93
C LEU A 66 14.72 5.94 8.29
N LEU A 67 13.53 5.81 8.88
CA LEU A 67 13.22 6.34 10.22
C LEU A 67 13.89 5.56 11.35
N THR A 68 14.14 4.26 11.17
CA THR A 68 14.91 3.46 12.12
C THR A 68 16.35 3.97 12.22
N LEU A 69 16.94 4.32 11.08
CA LEU A 69 18.29 4.86 10.99
C LEU A 69 18.35 6.31 11.49
N SER A 70 17.40 7.15 11.08
CA SER A 70 17.32 8.55 11.46
C SER A 70 15.86 8.96 11.74
N PRO A 71 15.42 8.93 13.01
CA PRO A 71 14.04 9.29 13.37
C PRO A 71 13.67 10.70 12.92
N GLY A 72 14.58 11.65 13.06
CA GLY A 72 14.38 13.03 12.64
C GLY A 72 14.52 13.26 11.13
N ARG A 73 14.56 12.23 10.27
CA ARG A 73 14.90 12.36 8.83
C ARG A 73 13.94 13.25 8.04
N ASP A 74 14.47 14.32 7.47
CA ASP A 74 13.70 15.27 6.67
C ASP A 74 14.18 15.33 5.20
N GLY A 75 13.48 16.11 4.39
CA GLY A 75 13.80 16.38 2.99
C GLY A 75 12.60 16.12 2.07
N ALA A 76 12.47 16.91 1.00
CA ALA A 76 11.29 16.89 0.13
C ALA A 76 10.94 15.48 -0.38
N ALA A 77 11.93 14.69 -0.78
CA ALA A 77 11.72 13.31 -1.23
C ALA A 77 11.21 12.39 -0.10
N PHE A 78 11.77 12.53 1.11
CA PHE A 78 11.35 11.72 2.24
C PHE A 78 9.95 12.10 2.75
N ARG A 79 9.61 13.39 2.76
CA ARG A 79 8.26 13.87 3.09
C ARG A 79 7.22 13.26 2.16
N ALA A 80 7.50 13.28 0.85
CA ALA A 80 6.66 12.65 -0.16
C ALA A 80 6.55 11.13 0.04
N LEU A 81 7.69 10.43 0.21
CA LEU A 81 7.73 8.99 0.46
C LEU A 81 6.90 8.62 1.68
N ARG A 82 7.09 9.29 2.82
CA ARG A 82 6.39 8.96 4.06
C ARG A 82 4.89 9.22 3.96
N LEU A 83 4.48 10.31 3.32
CA LEU A 83 3.06 10.60 3.11
C LEU A 83 2.42 9.56 2.18
N ALA A 84 3.06 9.27 1.04
CA ALA A 84 2.60 8.26 0.08
C ALA A 84 2.52 6.87 0.72
N ALA A 85 3.54 6.47 1.50
CA ALA A 85 3.55 5.21 2.23
C ALA A 85 2.38 5.13 3.22
N THR A 86 2.21 6.14 4.08
CA THR A 86 1.22 6.11 5.17
C THR A 86 -0.21 6.19 4.64
N VAL A 87 -0.49 7.08 3.69
CA VAL A 87 -1.83 7.19 3.08
C VAL A 87 -2.10 5.98 2.20
N GLY A 88 -1.15 5.60 1.34
CA GLY A 88 -1.29 4.47 0.43
C GLY A 88 -1.57 3.17 1.18
N ILE A 89 -0.81 2.85 2.22
CA ILE A 89 -1.03 1.63 3.01
C ILE A 89 -2.34 1.66 3.79
N THR A 90 -2.80 2.85 4.23
CA THR A 90 -4.10 3.01 4.89
C THR A 90 -5.24 2.75 3.89
N VAL A 91 -5.13 3.29 2.67
CA VAL A 91 -6.08 2.97 1.58
C VAL A 91 -6.04 1.49 1.24
N THR A 92 -4.87 0.88 1.12
CA THR A 92 -4.73 -0.58 0.90
C THR A 92 -5.50 -1.38 1.94
N GLY A 93 -5.32 -1.09 3.24
CA GLY A 93 -6.04 -1.80 4.30
C GLY A 93 -7.55 -1.59 4.25
N LEU A 94 -8.01 -0.36 4.01
CA LEU A 94 -9.45 -0.05 3.93
C LEU A 94 -10.11 -0.67 2.70
N VAL A 95 -9.51 -0.50 1.52
CA VAL A 95 -10.02 -1.07 0.27
C VAL A 95 -10.03 -2.58 0.35
N HIS A 96 -8.99 -3.20 0.92
CA HIS A 96 -9.01 -4.63 1.15
C HIS A 96 -10.14 -5.05 2.07
N PHE A 97 -10.27 -4.42 3.24
CA PHE A 97 -11.28 -4.80 4.24
C PHE A 97 -12.71 -4.73 3.67
N PHE A 98 -13.03 -3.68 2.91
CA PHE A 98 -14.38 -3.47 2.39
C PHE A 98 -14.64 -4.16 1.05
N LEU A 99 -13.67 -4.19 0.13
CA LEU A 99 -13.89 -4.64 -1.25
C LEU A 99 -13.30 -6.01 -1.58
N LEU A 100 -12.25 -6.46 -0.90
CA LEU A 100 -11.54 -7.71 -1.25
C LEU A 100 -11.77 -8.81 -0.22
N ARG A 101 -11.71 -8.50 1.08
CA ARG A 101 -11.83 -9.49 2.15
C ARG A 101 -13.08 -10.36 2.06
N PRO A 102 -14.28 -9.85 1.73
CA PRO A 102 -15.47 -10.68 1.59
C PRO A 102 -15.39 -11.72 0.46
N LEU A 103 -14.45 -11.56 -0.47
CA LEU A 103 -14.26 -12.41 -1.65
C LEU A 103 -13.20 -13.50 -1.43
N LEU A 104 -12.47 -13.45 -0.31
CA LEU A 104 -11.28 -14.26 -0.08
C LEU A 104 -11.55 -15.34 0.96
N ASP A 105 -11.39 -16.60 0.55
CA ASP A 105 -11.31 -17.77 1.43
C ASP A 105 -9.87 -18.29 1.42
N LEU A 106 -9.07 -17.84 2.38
CA LEU A 106 -7.63 -18.09 2.44
C LEU A 106 -7.29 -18.81 3.73
N ASP A 107 -6.38 -19.78 3.62
CA ASP A 107 -5.85 -20.56 4.74
C ASP A 107 -4.32 -20.58 4.75
N GLY A 108 -3.75 -21.09 5.84
CA GLY A 108 -2.31 -21.36 5.95
C GLY A 108 -1.44 -20.13 5.69
N ALA A 109 -0.47 -20.29 4.78
CA ALA A 109 0.51 -19.25 4.47
C ALA A 109 -0.09 -18.07 3.69
N ASP A 110 -1.07 -18.30 2.81
CA ASP A 110 -1.75 -17.25 2.06
C ASP A 110 -2.58 -16.36 2.99
N TRP A 111 -3.27 -16.96 3.98
CA TRP A 111 -3.97 -16.20 5.02
C TRP A 111 -3.00 -15.32 5.82
N ALA A 112 -1.85 -15.88 6.21
CA ALA A 112 -0.85 -15.14 6.98
C ALA A 112 -0.29 -13.96 6.17
N ALA A 113 0.03 -14.18 4.89
CA ALA A 113 0.49 -13.12 4.00
C ALA A 113 -0.57 -12.02 3.82
N ASP A 114 -1.83 -12.41 3.61
CA ASP A 114 -2.98 -11.50 3.51
C ASP A 114 -3.10 -10.61 4.76
N LYS A 115 -3.10 -11.21 5.95
CA LYS A 115 -3.22 -10.47 7.21
C LYS A 115 -2.04 -9.53 7.44
N LEU A 116 -0.83 -9.96 7.14
CA LEU A 116 0.35 -9.12 7.31
C LEU A 116 0.28 -7.89 6.38
N LEU A 117 0.02 -8.10 5.09
CA LEU A 117 0.04 -7.05 4.06
C LEU A 117 -1.15 -6.07 4.17
N HIS A 118 -2.33 -6.56 4.57
CA HIS A 118 -3.57 -5.77 4.54
C HIS A 118 -4.10 -5.36 5.92
N MET A 119 -3.52 -5.84 7.01
CA MET A 119 -3.96 -5.48 8.36
C MET A 119 -2.80 -5.06 9.27
N VAL A 120 -1.80 -5.93 9.46
CA VAL A 120 -0.73 -5.66 10.44
C VAL A 120 0.15 -4.48 10.01
N VAL A 121 0.68 -4.48 8.78
CA VAL A 121 1.51 -3.38 8.30
C VAL A 121 0.73 -2.06 8.22
N PRO A 122 -0.51 -2.00 7.66
CA PRO A 122 -1.32 -0.79 7.71
C PRO A 122 -1.54 -0.22 9.12
N VAL A 123 -1.89 -1.07 10.09
CA VAL A 123 -2.11 -0.64 11.48
C VAL A 123 -0.81 -0.09 12.09
N LEU A 124 0.31 -0.80 11.92
CA LEU A 124 1.62 -0.36 12.44
C LEU A 124 2.06 0.97 11.82
N ALA A 125 1.87 1.15 10.52
CA ALA A 125 2.22 2.38 9.82
C ALA A 125 1.32 3.56 10.25
N PHE A 126 0.00 3.34 10.31
CA PHE A 126 -0.98 4.34 10.72
C PHE A 126 -0.73 4.78 12.16
N VAL A 127 -0.72 3.84 13.11
CA VAL A 127 -0.44 4.12 14.53
C VAL A 127 0.93 4.74 14.69
N GLY A 128 1.94 4.24 13.96
CA GLY A 128 3.30 4.77 13.99
C GLY A 128 3.40 6.24 13.61
N TRP A 129 2.61 6.69 12.63
CA TRP A 129 2.59 8.08 12.22
C TRP A 129 1.99 9.00 13.31
N PHE A 130 0.93 8.57 14.00
CA PHE A 130 0.33 9.33 15.10
C PHE A 130 1.17 9.28 16.38
N ALA A 131 1.73 8.11 16.70
CA ALA A 131 2.53 7.90 17.90
C ALA A 131 3.94 8.51 17.80
N PHE A 132 4.55 8.51 16.62
CA PHE A 132 5.95 8.94 16.45
C PHE A 132 6.10 10.00 15.38
N GLY A 133 7.11 10.85 15.57
CA GLY A 133 7.49 11.82 14.56
C GLY A 133 8.18 11.15 13.37
N PRO A 134 8.76 11.94 12.46
CA PRO A 134 8.94 13.37 12.61
C PRO A 134 7.76 14.20 12.08
N ARG A 135 7.23 15.15 12.86
CA ARG A 135 6.13 16.04 12.45
C ARG A 135 6.28 17.43 13.10
N PRO A 136 5.85 18.54 12.48
CA PRO A 136 5.12 18.65 11.20
C PRO A 136 6.00 18.53 9.96
N ARG A 137 5.56 17.82 8.92
CA ARG A 137 6.31 17.61 7.66
C ARG A 137 5.47 17.48 6.38
N ILE A 138 4.15 17.68 6.43
CA ILE A 138 3.30 17.57 5.23
C ILE A 138 3.23 18.92 4.50
N ASP A 139 3.93 19.01 3.37
CA ASP A 139 3.91 20.16 2.46
C ASP A 139 3.19 19.86 1.13
N GLY A 140 2.97 20.91 0.33
CA GLY A 140 2.24 20.79 -0.95
C GLY A 140 2.93 19.88 -1.97
N ARG A 141 4.27 19.84 -1.97
CA ARG A 141 5.03 18.97 -2.88
C ARG A 141 4.87 17.51 -2.49
N ALA A 142 4.93 17.19 -1.20
CA ALA A 142 4.67 15.85 -0.69
C ALA A 142 3.27 15.37 -1.09
N ILE A 143 2.26 16.23 -0.98
CA ILE A 143 0.88 15.94 -1.39
C ILE A 143 0.79 15.66 -2.89
N ALA A 144 1.37 16.53 -3.73
CA ALA A 144 1.34 16.37 -5.18
C ALA A 144 1.99 15.06 -5.63
N VAL A 145 3.16 14.72 -5.05
CA VAL A 145 3.85 13.46 -5.36
C VAL A 145 3.07 12.25 -4.85
N ALA A 146 2.49 12.34 -3.65
CA ALA A 146 1.67 11.25 -3.09
C ALA A 146 0.42 10.96 -3.94
N PHE A 147 -0.16 11.97 -4.60
CA PHE A 147 -1.28 11.80 -5.54
C PHE A 147 -0.84 11.32 -6.93
N ALA A 148 0.31 11.80 -7.43
CA ALA A 148 0.78 11.42 -8.75
C ALA A 148 1.01 9.90 -8.87
N TRP A 149 1.49 9.27 -7.80
CA TRP A 149 1.76 7.84 -7.76
C TRP A 149 0.52 6.94 -8.00
N PRO A 150 -0.58 7.01 -7.22
CA PRO A 150 -1.77 6.19 -7.47
C PRO A 150 -2.44 6.49 -8.81
N ILE A 151 -2.38 7.73 -9.31
CA ILE A 151 -2.91 8.08 -10.64
C ILE A 151 -2.09 7.40 -11.73
N ALA A 152 -0.76 7.47 -11.65
CA ALA A 152 0.13 6.79 -12.58
C ALA A 152 -0.06 5.27 -12.53
N TRP A 153 -0.17 4.72 -11.32
CA TRP A 153 -0.45 3.29 -11.11
C TRP A 153 -1.76 2.86 -11.78
N LEU A 154 -2.84 3.63 -11.60
CA LEU A 154 -4.15 3.33 -12.18
C LEU A 154 -4.10 3.39 -13.71
N ALA A 155 -3.46 4.43 -14.27
CA ALA A 155 -3.33 4.58 -15.72
C ALA A 155 -2.57 3.39 -16.35
N VAL A 156 -1.44 3.00 -15.76
CA VAL A 156 -0.68 1.82 -16.21
C VAL A 156 -1.51 0.54 -16.07
N THR A 157 -2.20 0.37 -14.94
CA THR A 157 -3.02 -0.82 -14.68
C THR A 157 -4.14 -0.97 -15.71
N LEU A 158 -4.89 0.10 -16.00
CA LEU A 158 -5.96 0.07 -17.00
C LEU A 158 -5.43 -0.13 -18.43
N ALA A 159 -4.27 0.44 -18.76
CA ALA A 159 -3.62 0.20 -20.04
C ALA A 159 -3.23 -1.28 -20.21
N VAL A 160 -2.62 -1.89 -19.19
CA VAL A 160 -2.26 -3.32 -19.18
C VAL A 160 -3.51 -4.21 -19.26
N ALA A 161 -4.58 -3.87 -18.54
CA ALA A 161 -5.86 -4.58 -18.60
C ALA A 161 -6.53 -4.48 -19.97
N GLY A 162 -6.37 -3.33 -20.64
CA GLY A 162 -6.74 -3.11 -22.03
C GLY A 162 -6.03 -4.08 -22.98
N ALA A 163 -4.72 -4.25 -22.81
CA ALA A 163 -3.88 -5.03 -23.71
C ALA A 163 -3.83 -6.55 -23.42
N THR A 164 -3.94 -6.97 -22.16
CA THR A 164 -3.63 -8.36 -21.73
C THR A 164 -4.79 -9.10 -21.08
N ARG A 165 -5.95 -8.45 -20.93
CA ARG A 165 -7.14 -8.93 -20.20
C ARG A 165 -6.93 -9.17 -18.70
N TRP A 166 -5.69 -9.13 -18.19
CA TRP A 166 -5.41 -9.27 -16.77
C TRP A 166 -5.73 -7.99 -16.00
N VAL A 167 -6.41 -8.14 -14.86
CA VAL A 167 -6.69 -7.08 -13.90
C VAL A 167 -6.20 -7.51 -12.52
N PRO A 168 -5.55 -6.63 -11.73
CA PRO A 168 -5.12 -6.98 -10.38
C PRO A 168 -6.29 -7.07 -9.39
N TYR A 169 -7.38 -6.35 -9.64
CA TYR A 169 -8.52 -6.29 -8.74
C TYR A 169 -9.84 -6.42 -9.50
N PRO A 170 -10.80 -7.23 -9.01
CA PRO A 170 -12.09 -7.41 -9.68
C PRO A 170 -12.86 -6.10 -9.90
N PHE A 171 -12.82 -5.18 -8.95
CA PHE A 171 -13.48 -3.87 -9.05
C PHE A 171 -12.88 -2.94 -10.13
N LEU A 172 -11.77 -3.32 -10.76
CA LEU A 172 -11.21 -2.62 -11.94
C LEU A 172 -11.55 -3.34 -13.26
N ASN A 173 -12.28 -4.45 -13.20
CA ASN A 173 -12.64 -5.24 -14.37
C ASN A 173 -13.80 -4.61 -15.14
N PHE A 174 -13.49 -3.64 -16.01
CA PHE A 174 -14.48 -2.95 -16.84
C PHE A 174 -15.20 -3.85 -17.86
N ARG A 175 -14.78 -5.12 -18.01
CA ARG A 175 -15.43 -6.10 -18.90
C ARG A 175 -16.54 -6.88 -18.18
N GLU A 176 -16.40 -7.05 -16.87
CA GLU A 176 -17.38 -7.73 -16.02
C GLU A 176 -18.31 -6.70 -15.36
N GLU A 177 -17.75 -5.64 -14.78
CA GLU A 177 -18.49 -4.64 -14.01
C GLU A 177 -18.95 -3.43 -14.86
N GLY A 178 -18.33 -3.23 -16.03
CA GLY A 178 -18.57 -2.07 -16.89
C GLY A 178 -17.80 -0.81 -16.48
N TRP A 179 -17.60 0.10 -17.44
CA TRP A 179 -16.83 1.34 -17.24
C TRP A 179 -17.45 2.29 -16.21
N ALA A 180 -18.79 2.34 -16.12
CA ALA A 180 -19.48 3.19 -15.16
C ALA A 180 -19.15 2.77 -13.72
N HIS A 181 -19.21 1.47 -13.41
CA HIS A 181 -18.83 0.93 -12.11
C HIS A 181 -17.37 1.24 -11.78
N VAL A 182 -16.45 0.91 -12.69
CA VAL A 182 -15.00 1.16 -12.49
C VAL A 182 -14.75 2.65 -12.23
N GLY A 183 -15.41 3.54 -12.99
CA GLY A 183 -15.33 4.99 -12.78
C GLY A 183 -15.77 5.41 -11.38
N VAL A 184 -16.92 4.93 -10.91
CA VAL A 184 -17.44 5.23 -9.56
C VAL A 184 -16.47 4.75 -8.47
N VAL A 185 -15.97 3.52 -8.57
CA VAL A 185 -15.01 2.97 -7.60
C VAL A 185 -13.71 3.79 -7.59
N CYS A 186 -13.16 4.13 -8.77
CA CYS A 186 -11.95 4.95 -8.87
C CYS A 186 -12.13 6.33 -8.26
N VAL A 187 -13.28 6.98 -8.49
CA VAL A 187 -13.61 8.27 -7.86
C VAL A 187 -13.73 8.11 -6.35
N GLY A 188 -14.44 7.09 -5.86
CA GLY A 188 -14.58 6.81 -4.43
C GLY A 188 -13.22 6.62 -3.73
N ILE A 189 -12.32 5.83 -4.32
CA ILE A 189 -10.96 5.61 -3.79
C ILE A 189 -10.15 6.92 -3.85
N THR A 190 -10.29 7.72 -4.91
CA THR A 190 -9.60 9.01 -5.03
C THR A 190 -10.06 9.99 -3.94
N VAL A 191 -11.38 10.04 -3.66
CA VAL A 191 -11.95 10.84 -2.58
C VAL A 191 -11.45 10.35 -1.21
N LEU A 192 -11.42 9.04 -0.98
CA LEU A 192 -10.84 8.47 0.25
C LEU A 192 -9.37 8.87 0.42
N PHE A 193 -8.57 8.76 -0.63
CA PHE A 193 -7.15 9.13 -0.62
C PHE A 193 -6.98 10.62 -0.30
N ALA A 194 -7.81 11.49 -0.90
CA ALA A 194 -7.84 12.92 -0.63
C ALA A 194 -8.24 13.25 0.81
N ALA A 195 -9.28 12.59 1.32
CA ALA A 195 -9.75 12.75 2.70
C ALA A 195 -8.68 12.34 3.71
N LEU A 196 -7.96 11.23 3.46
CA LEU A 196 -6.85 10.80 4.30
C LEU A 196 -5.70 11.80 4.27
N ILE A 197 -5.27 12.28 3.09
CA ILE A 197 -4.26 13.34 3.01
C ILE A 197 -4.67 14.58 3.81
N ALA A 198 -5.93 15.02 3.66
CA ALA A 198 -6.45 16.16 4.41
C ALA A 198 -6.42 15.91 5.93
N GLY A 199 -6.83 14.72 6.37
CA GLY A 199 -6.80 14.30 7.77
C GLY A 199 -5.39 14.24 8.34
N PHE A 200 -4.45 13.59 7.65
CA PHE A 200 -3.04 13.56 8.04
C PHE A 200 -2.43 14.97 8.07
N ARG A 201 -2.69 15.81 7.07
CA ARG A 201 -2.22 17.21 7.05
C ARG A 201 -2.80 18.03 8.20
N TYR A 202 -4.07 17.84 8.52
CA TYR A 202 -4.70 18.49 9.66
C TYR A 202 -4.04 18.06 10.97
N ALA A 203 -3.87 16.75 11.17
CA ALA A 203 -3.19 16.20 12.35
C ALA A 203 -1.74 16.68 12.45
N ASP A 204 -1.01 16.75 11.34
CA ASP A 204 0.39 17.19 11.26
C ASP A 204 0.55 18.62 11.79
N ARG A 205 -0.43 19.49 11.50
CA ARG A 205 -0.46 20.90 11.96
C ARG A 205 -0.94 21.08 13.39
N ARG A 206 -1.74 20.16 13.93
CA ARG A 206 -2.40 20.29 15.24
C ARG A 206 -1.70 19.54 16.36
N LEU A 207 -1.08 18.41 16.04
CA LEU A 207 -0.38 17.61 17.04
C LEU A 207 0.94 18.26 17.44
N ALA A 208 1.33 18.08 18.70
CA ALA A 208 2.63 18.52 19.18
C ALA A 208 3.75 17.95 18.28
N PRO A 209 4.75 18.78 17.93
CA PRO A 209 5.91 18.32 17.18
C PRO A 209 6.57 17.14 17.89
N ARG A 210 6.93 16.11 17.12
CA ARG A 210 7.71 14.98 17.62
C ARG A 210 8.90 14.74 16.69
N PRO A 211 10.06 14.36 17.23
CA PRO A 211 11.21 13.94 16.44
C PRO A 211 10.97 12.61 15.74
#